data_AF-A0A2D6P4T3-F1
#
_entry.id   AF-A0A2D6P4T3-F1
#
_cell.length_a   1.000
_cell.length_b   1.000
_cell.length_c   1.000
_cell.angle_alpha   90.00
_cell.angle_beta   90.00
_cell.angle_gamma   90.00
#
_symmetry.space_group_name_H-M   'P 1'
#
loop_
_entity.id
_entity.type
_entity.pdbx_description
1 polymer ?
#
loop_
_entity_poly.entity_id
_entity_poly.type
_entity_poly.pdbx_seq_one_letter_code
_entity_poly.pdbx_strand_id
1 'polypeptide(L)'
;MGEHLKKRPKKKIFQKEKIDFLRNKAIDKIKVKFLPDEKIIKIILIGSSVKNTFGEYEKPGFRGSLFSDFDFIIFVEDNYGIPKWLDKEPDGKPFPNDKLNLAYRSKNFLENMYDVEVFFVRRKTMENPEIENLAEMPGCEIPFSEKSKWKQIVVYSKNEY
;
A
#
# COMPACT_ATOMS: atom_id res chain seq x y z
N MET A 1 -8.92 23.02 -2.05
CA MET A 1 -8.41 21.98 -1.11
C MET A 1 -9.61 21.41 -0.35
N GLY A 2 -9.89 20.10 -0.48
CA GLY A 2 -11.10 19.49 0.10
C GLY A 2 -11.13 19.54 1.63
N GLU A 3 -12.33 19.53 2.23
CA GLU A 3 -12.51 19.66 3.69
C GLU A 3 -11.76 18.61 4.51
N HIS A 4 -11.65 17.38 4.01
CA HIS A 4 -10.93 16.31 4.68
C HIS A 4 -9.41 16.57 4.75
N LEU A 5 -8.83 17.21 3.72
CA LEU A 5 -7.41 17.60 3.73
C LEU A 5 -7.11 18.66 4.80
N LYS A 6 -8.09 19.47 5.19
CA LYS A 6 -7.96 20.43 6.30
C LYS A 6 -7.98 19.75 7.67
N LYS A 7 -8.66 18.61 7.78
CA LYS A 7 -8.78 17.79 9.00
C LYS A 7 -7.62 16.81 9.17
N ARG A 8 -6.83 16.57 8.12
CA ARG A 8 -5.62 15.77 8.19
C ARG A 8 -4.58 16.46 9.07
N PRO A 9 -3.96 15.74 10.02
CA PRO A 9 -2.94 16.31 10.88
C PRO A 9 -1.78 16.80 10.01
N LYS A 10 -1.52 18.11 10.08
CA LYS A 10 -0.29 18.70 9.52
C LYS A 10 0.90 18.23 10.35
N LYS A 11 2.04 17.95 9.70
CA LYS A 11 3.38 17.66 10.27
C LYS A 11 3.36 17.30 11.77
N LYS A 12 2.98 16.07 12.09
CA LYS A 12 3.14 15.52 13.44
C LYS A 12 3.60 14.08 13.32
N ILE A 13 4.86 13.84 13.65
CA ILE A 13 5.35 12.47 13.85
C ILE A 13 4.56 11.91 15.03
N PHE A 14 3.82 10.84 14.78
CA PHE A 14 3.08 10.18 15.84
C PHE A 14 4.02 9.36 16.72
N GLN A 15 3.69 9.29 18.00
CA GLN A 15 4.32 8.30 18.88
C GLN A 15 3.99 6.90 18.38
N LYS A 16 4.92 5.95 18.59
CA LYS A 16 4.81 4.59 18.07
C LYS A 16 3.49 3.92 18.45
N GLU A 17 3.00 4.14 19.66
CA GLU A 17 1.73 3.58 20.15
C GLU A 17 0.55 4.04 19.30
N LYS A 18 0.55 5.31 18.88
CA LYS A 18 -0.48 5.85 17.99
C LYS A 18 -0.33 5.34 16.56
N ILE A 19 0.91 5.17 16.08
CA ILE A 19 1.18 4.54 14.77
C ILE A 19 0.64 3.11 14.77
N ASP A 20 1.02 2.30 15.76
CA ASP A 20 0.61 0.91 15.92
C ASP A 20 -0.92 0.79 15.99
N PHE A 21 -1.58 1.68 16.76
CA PHE A 21 -3.04 1.73 16.84
C PHE A 21 -3.70 2.02 15.48
N LEU A 22 -3.26 3.07 14.77
CA LEU A 22 -3.84 3.44 13.48
C LEU A 22 -3.56 2.36 12.42
N ARG A 23 -2.35 1.81 12.44
CA ARG A 23 -1.92 0.72 11.56
C ARG A 23 -2.80 -0.51 11.73
N ASN A 24 -3.03 -0.96 12.95
CA ASN A 24 -3.86 -2.14 13.21
C ASN A 24 -5.31 -1.92 12.75
N LYS A 25 -5.87 -0.72 12.96
CA LYS A 25 -7.19 -0.38 12.43
C LYS A 25 -7.25 -0.40 10.89
N ALA A 26 -6.21 0.11 10.23
CA ALA A 26 -6.13 0.08 8.77
C ALA A 26 -6.06 -1.37 8.26
N ILE A 27 -5.23 -2.21 8.91
CA ILE A 27 -5.11 -3.64 8.62
C ILE A 27 -6.46 -4.35 8.76
N ASP A 28 -7.16 -4.16 9.87
CA ASP A 28 -8.45 -4.82 10.11
C ASP A 28 -9.49 -4.42 9.06
N LYS A 29 -9.54 -3.13 8.72
CA LYS A 29 -10.46 -2.62 7.71
C LYS A 29 -10.12 -3.17 6.32
N ILE A 30 -8.85 -3.30 5.97
CA ILE A 30 -8.41 -3.91 4.71
C ILE A 30 -8.78 -5.40 4.66
N LYS A 31 -8.55 -6.15 5.74
CA LYS A 31 -8.97 -7.55 5.83
C LYS A 31 -10.47 -7.69 5.59
N VAL A 32 -11.30 -6.88 6.23
CA VAL A 32 -12.77 -6.92 6.03
C VAL A 32 -13.17 -6.56 4.59
N LYS A 33 -12.41 -5.70 3.91
CA LYS A 33 -12.71 -5.28 2.52
C LYS A 33 -12.32 -6.30 1.46
N PHE A 34 -11.30 -7.12 1.73
CA PHE A 34 -10.71 -8.01 0.73
C PHE A 34 -10.80 -9.50 1.07
N LEU A 35 -11.10 -9.87 2.32
CA LEU A 35 -11.16 -11.25 2.77
C LEU A 35 -12.56 -11.58 3.34
N PRO A 36 -13.01 -12.84 3.17
CA PRO A 36 -12.36 -13.91 2.41
C PRO A 36 -12.54 -13.70 0.89
N ASP A 37 -11.47 -13.91 0.12
CA ASP A 37 -11.52 -13.98 -1.34
C ASP A 37 -10.39 -14.91 -1.81
N GLU A 38 -10.76 -15.97 -2.52
CA GLU A 38 -9.84 -17.03 -2.95
C GLU A 38 -8.79 -16.55 -3.96
N LYS A 39 -9.06 -15.44 -4.65
CA LYS A 39 -8.16 -14.84 -5.64
C LYS A 39 -7.11 -13.93 -5.01
N ILE A 40 -7.22 -13.63 -3.71
CA ILE A 40 -6.20 -12.91 -2.96
C ILE A 40 -5.14 -13.93 -2.54
N ILE A 41 -3.90 -13.70 -2.99
CA ILE A 41 -2.75 -14.56 -2.70
C ILE A 41 -2.06 -14.04 -1.43
N LYS A 42 -1.80 -12.74 -1.36
CA LYS A 42 -1.06 -12.12 -0.25
C LYS A 42 -1.44 -10.65 -0.12
N ILE A 43 -1.50 -10.15 1.10
CA ILE A 43 -1.66 -8.73 1.42
C ILE A 43 -0.49 -8.34 2.30
N ILE A 44 0.20 -7.28 1.92
CA ILE A 44 1.26 -6.68 2.72
C ILE A 44 0.98 -5.20 2.90
N LEU A 45 1.45 -4.69 4.04
CA LEU A 45 1.50 -3.27 4.34
C LEU A 45 2.97 -2.83 4.26
N ILE A 46 3.20 -1.69 3.61
CA ILE A 46 4.51 -1.05 3.47
C ILE A 46 4.46 0.43 3.91
N GLY A 47 5.53 1.17 3.62
CA GLY A 47 5.60 2.61 3.80
C GLY A 47 5.85 3.07 5.23
N SER A 48 5.58 4.35 5.49
CA SER A 48 5.96 5.05 6.72
C SER A 48 5.35 4.46 8.00
N SER A 49 4.17 3.81 7.90
CA SER A 49 3.50 3.15 9.02
C SER A 49 4.23 1.91 9.53
N VAL A 50 5.01 1.26 8.67
CA VAL A 50 5.86 0.10 8.99
C VAL A 50 7.24 0.57 9.46
N LYS A 51 7.74 1.66 8.87
CA LYS A 51 9.04 2.27 9.22
C LYS A 51 9.00 3.04 10.56
N ASN A 52 7.83 3.16 11.20
CA ASN A 52 7.56 3.99 12.40
C ASN A 52 7.86 5.49 12.20
N THR A 53 7.76 5.96 10.95
CA THR A 53 7.96 7.36 10.56
C THR A 53 6.66 8.01 10.08
N PHE A 54 5.51 7.42 10.43
CA PHE A 54 4.20 7.92 10.02
C PHE A 54 3.97 9.35 10.53
N GLY A 55 3.70 10.27 9.61
CA GLY A 55 3.61 11.72 9.86
C GLY A 55 4.90 12.50 9.53
N GLU A 56 5.99 11.83 9.16
CA GLU A 56 7.23 12.43 8.65
C GLU A 56 7.17 12.62 7.12
N TYR A 57 7.88 13.64 6.60
CA TYR A 57 8.14 13.75 5.16
C TYR A 57 9.41 12.98 4.84
N GLU A 58 9.34 11.98 3.96
CA GLU A 58 10.55 11.56 3.27
C GLU A 58 11.03 12.71 2.36
N LYS A 59 12.34 13.02 2.36
CA LYS A 59 12.98 13.93 1.38
C LYS A 59 12.52 13.52 -0.02
N PRO A 60 12.21 14.48 -0.92
CA PRO A 60 11.10 14.37 -1.87
C PRO A 60 10.95 12.95 -2.42
N GLY A 61 10.12 12.15 -1.75
CA GLY A 61 9.64 10.90 -2.30
C GLY A 61 8.80 11.19 -3.55
N PHE A 62 8.61 10.18 -4.38
CA PHE A 62 8.09 10.17 -5.77
C PHE A 62 6.93 11.13 -6.11
N ARG A 63 6.22 11.71 -5.12
CA ARG A 63 5.08 12.62 -5.30
C ARG A 63 4.99 13.83 -4.35
N GLY A 64 5.97 14.10 -3.47
CA GLY A 64 5.90 15.27 -2.58
C GLY A 64 4.62 15.36 -1.73
N SER A 65 4.03 14.22 -1.34
CA SER A 65 2.78 14.18 -0.58
C SER A 65 2.91 14.93 0.74
N LEU A 66 1.97 15.83 1.03
CA LEU A 66 1.96 16.64 2.25
C LEU A 66 1.50 15.86 3.50
N PHE A 67 1.02 14.61 3.32
CA PHE A 67 0.31 13.86 4.36
C PHE A 67 0.56 12.36 4.22
N SER A 68 0.75 11.66 5.35
CA SER A 68 0.89 10.21 5.36
C SER A 68 -0.45 9.48 5.09
N ASP A 69 -0.35 8.40 4.35
CA ASP A 69 -1.36 7.42 3.98
C ASP A 69 -0.87 5.99 4.26
N PHE A 70 -1.77 5.02 4.18
CA PHE A 70 -1.44 3.61 4.35
C PHE A 70 -1.29 2.95 2.98
N ASP A 71 -0.13 2.35 2.75
CA ASP A 71 0.24 1.75 1.47
C ASP A 71 0.14 0.22 1.55
N PHE A 72 -0.85 -0.35 0.88
CA PHE A 72 -1.00 -1.80 0.79
C PHE A 72 -0.63 -2.30 -0.59
N ILE A 73 0.03 -3.46 -0.63
CA ILE A 73 0.19 -4.23 -1.87
C ILE A 73 -0.60 -5.52 -1.71
N ILE A 74 -1.41 -5.80 -2.70
CA ILE A 74 -2.28 -6.98 -2.77
C ILE A 74 -1.88 -7.79 -3.99
N PHE A 75 -1.37 -8.98 -3.73
CA PHE A 75 -1.03 -9.96 -4.73
C PHE A 75 -2.27 -10.78 -5.05
N VAL A 76 -2.62 -10.86 -6.32
CA VAL A 76 -3.89 -11.41 -6.79
C VAL A 76 -3.73 -12.31 -8.01
N GLU A 77 -4.68 -13.20 -8.20
CA GLU A 77 -4.83 -13.97 -9.44
C GLU A 77 -5.05 -13.05 -10.66
N ASP A 78 -4.61 -13.48 -11.85
CA ASP A 78 -4.61 -12.63 -13.05
C ASP A 78 -6.00 -12.16 -13.47
N ASN A 79 -7.05 -12.90 -13.14
CA ASN A 79 -8.44 -12.57 -13.46
C ASN A 79 -9.16 -11.83 -12.31
N TYR A 80 -8.42 -11.28 -11.36
CA TYR A 80 -8.98 -10.48 -10.27
C TYR A 80 -9.60 -9.18 -10.80
N GLY A 81 -10.85 -8.95 -10.40
CA GLY A 81 -11.61 -7.74 -10.71
C GLY A 81 -11.41 -6.70 -9.61
N ILE A 82 -10.93 -5.52 -9.98
CA ILE A 82 -10.66 -4.46 -9.02
C ILE A 82 -11.99 -3.93 -8.44
N PRO A 83 -12.14 -3.85 -7.10
CA PRO A 83 -13.35 -3.37 -6.48
C PRO A 83 -13.67 -1.92 -6.86
N LYS A 84 -14.96 -1.61 -7.10
CA LYS A 84 -15.42 -0.27 -7.52
C LYS A 84 -15.30 0.81 -6.44
N TRP A 85 -15.03 0.45 -5.19
CA TRP A 85 -14.83 1.42 -4.11
C TRP A 85 -13.43 2.06 -4.13
N LEU A 86 -12.57 1.57 -5.02
CA LEU A 86 -11.23 2.09 -5.27
C LEU A 86 -11.21 2.89 -6.56
N ASP A 87 -10.70 4.10 -6.49
CA ASP A 87 -10.49 4.95 -7.65
C ASP A 87 -9.09 4.73 -8.21
N LYS A 88 -8.97 4.60 -9.53
CA LYS A 88 -7.66 4.47 -10.18
C LYS A 88 -6.90 5.79 -10.03
N GLU A 89 -5.67 5.73 -9.53
CA GLU A 89 -4.81 6.92 -9.47
C GLU A 89 -4.18 7.17 -10.85
N PRO A 90 -4.29 8.40 -11.40
CA PRO A 90 -3.78 8.70 -12.74
C PRO A 90 -2.25 8.67 -12.83
N ASP A 91 -1.58 8.86 -11.69
CA ASP A 91 -0.16 9.19 -11.65
C ASP A 91 0.64 8.32 -10.64
N GLY A 92 0.01 7.29 -10.06
CA GLY A 92 0.64 6.37 -9.10
C GLY A 92 1.49 5.33 -9.82
N LYS A 93 2.82 5.47 -9.74
CA LYS A 93 3.76 4.60 -10.47
C LYS A 93 4.71 3.89 -9.52
N PRO A 94 4.36 2.70 -8.99
CA PRO A 94 5.39 1.85 -8.40
C PRO A 94 6.39 1.40 -9.47
N PHE A 95 5.94 1.15 -10.70
CA PHE A 95 6.79 0.70 -11.80
C PHE A 95 6.99 1.79 -12.86
N PRO A 96 8.17 1.83 -13.52
CA PRO A 96 8.42 2.75 -14.63
C PRO A 96 7.54 2.46 -15.86
N ASN A 97 6.97 1.25 -15.95
CA ASN A 97 6.04 0.87 -17.02
C ASN A 97 4.59 1.08 -16.59
N ASP A 98 3.90 2.02 -17.24
CA ASP A 98 2.49 2.34 -16.97
C ASP A 98 1.51 1.18 -17.16
N LYS A 99 1.90 0.14 -17.92
CA LYS A 99 1.09 -1.08 -18.08
C LYS A 99 1.07 -1.96 -16.83
N LEU A 100 2.03 -1.76 -15.92
CA LEU A 100 2.14 -2.49 -14.64
C LEU A 100 1.62 -1.66 -13.46
N ASN A 101 1.22 -0.41 -13.71
CA ASN A 101 0.73 0.50 -12.68
C ASN A 101 -0.75 0.22 -12.38
N LEU A 102 -0.97 -0.55 -11.31
CA LEU A 102 -2.28 -0.84 -10.72
C LEU A 102 -2.39 -0.17 -9.35
N ALA A 103 -2.12 1.13 -9.30
CA ALA A 103 -2.28 1.95 -8.12
C ALA A 103 -3.72 2.47 -8.02
N TYR A 104 -4.34 2.23 -6.87
CA TYR A 104 -5.69 2.66 -6.57
C TYR A 104 -5.75 3.33 -5.21
N ARG A 105 -6.69 4.25 -5.03
CA ARG A 105 -6.82 4.98 -3.77
C ARG A 105 -8.26 4.94 -3.27
N SER A 106 -8.41 4.91 -1.96
CA SER A 106 -9.64 5.30 -1.29
C SER A 106 -9.33 6.45 -0.34
N LYS A 107 -9.94 7.60 -0.60
CA LYS A 107 -9.83 8.77 0.27
C LYS A 107 -10.66 8.58 1.54
N ASN A 108 -10.25 9.20 2.64
CA ASN A 108 -10.98 9.17 3.91
C ASN A 108 -11.24 7.75 4.45
N PHE A 109 -10.34 6.83 4.14
CA PHE A 109 -10.48 5.42 4.44
C PHE A 109 -10.52 5.15 5.94
N LEU A 110 -9.66 5.77 6.74
CA LEU A 110 -9.61 5.56 8.18
C LEU A 110 -9.99 6.84 8.93
N GLU A 111 -10.94 6.72 9.87
CA GLU A 111 -11.43 7.82 10.72
C GLU A 111 -11.86 9.09 9.92
N ASN A 112 -12.28 8.90 8.66
CA ASN A 112 -12.57 9.98 7.70
C ASN A 112 -11.42 10.98 7.53
N MET A 113 -10.19 10.53 7.77
CA MET A 113 -9.00 11.38 7.88
C MET A 113 -7.85 10.86 7.04
N TYR A 114 -7.55 9.56 7.12
CA TYR A 114 -6.41 8.98 6.41
C TYR A 114 -6.86 8.26 5.15
N ASP A 115 -6.10 8.43 4.08
CA ASP A 115 -6.32 7.71 2.84
C ASP A 115 -5.62 6.35 2.91
N VAL A 116 -6.02 5.47 1.99
CA VAL A 116 -5.30 4.24 1.69
C VAL A 116 -4.96 4.21 0.22
N GLU A 117 -3.73 3.82 -0.09
CA GLU A 117 -3.29 3.46 -1.44
C GLU A 117 -3.14 1.94 -1.49
N VAL A 118 -3.67 1.34 -2.56
CA VAL A 118 -3.70 -0.09 -2.78
C VAL A 118 -3.11 -0.36 -4.15
N PHE A 119 -1.99 -1.08 -4.15
CA PHE A 119 -1.34 -1.57 -5.35
C PHE A 119 -1.73 -3.01 -5.58
N PHE A 120 -2.18 -3.34 -6.79
CA PHE A 120 -2.42 -4.74 -7.15
C PHE A 120 -1.27 -5.29 -7.98
N VAL A 121 -0.76 -6.46 -7.59
CA VAL A 121 0.25 -7.18 -8.37
C VAL A 121 -0.36 -8.49 -8.80
N ARG A 122 -0.45 -8.71 -10.11
CA ARG A 122 -1.03 -9.94 -10.65
C ARG A 122 -0.02 -11.09 -10.59
N ARG A 123 -0.51 -12.32 -10.52
CA ARG A 123 0.30 -13.53 -10.45
C ARG A 123 1.36 -13.62 -11.54
N LYS A 124 1.00 -13.44 -12.81
CA LYS A 124 1.98 -13.43 -13.92
C LYS A 124 3.06 -12.36 -13.79
N THR A 125 2.73 -11.24 -13.13
CA THR A 125 3.71 -10.17 -12.87
C THR A 125 4.71 -10.59 -11.79
N MET A 126 4.28 -11.34 -10.76
CA MET A 126 5.17 -11.89 -9.74
C MET A 126 6.13 -12.94 -10.30
N GLU A 127 5.65 -13.75 -11.24
CA GLU A 127 6.44 -14.83 -11.85
C GLU A 127 7.48 -14.31 -12.86
N ASN A 128 7.54 -13.00 -13.12
CA ASN A 128 8.53 -12.40 -14.02
C ASN A 128 9.78 -11.93 -13.23
N PRO A 129 10.95 -12.57 -13.42
CA PRO A 129 12.17 -12.23 -12.69
C PRO A 129 12.67 -10.80 -12.93
N GLU A 130 12.40 -10.20 -14.09
CA GLU A 130 12.77 -8.81 -14.36
C GLU A 130 11.95 -7.86 -13.48
N ILE A 131 10.68 -8.17 -13.26
CA ILE A 131 9.80 -7.36 -12.42
C ILE A 131 10.14 -7.53 -10.94
N GLU A 132 10.48 -8.74 -10.49
CA GLU A 132 10.98 -8.96 -9.12
C GLU A 132 12.24 -8.11 -8.86
N ASN A 133 13.18 -8.12 -9.80
CA ASN A 133 14.39 -7.29 -9.68
C ASN A 133 14.08 -5.79 -9.63
N LEU A 134 13.18 -5.31 -10.50
CA LEU A 134 12.73 -3.91 -10.50
C LEU A 134 12.02 -3.54 -9.19
N ALA A 135 11.22 -4.45 -8.64
CA ALA A 135 10.51 -4.26 -7.38
C ALA A 135 11.46 -4.05 -6.19
N GLU A 136 12.61 -4.72 -6.22
CA GLU A 136 13.65 -4.63 -5.20
C GLU A 136 14.59 -3.41 -5.35
N MET A 137 14.43 -2.60 -6.40
CA MET A 137 15.22 -1.39 -6.61
C MET A 137 14.78 -0.23 -5.69
N PRO A 138 15.72 0.63 -5.25
CA PRO A 138 15.37 1.87 -4.56
C PRO A 138 14.41 2.71 -5.40
N GLY A 139 13.31 3.17 -4.78
CA GLY A 139 12.26 3.94 -5.44
C GLY A 139 11.02 3.14 -5.86
N CYS A 140 11.11 1.80 -5.92
CA CYS A 140 9.94 0.91 -6.07
C CYS A 140 9.61 0.25 -4.72
N GLU A 141 10.61 -0.31 -4.04
CA GLU A 141 10.53 -0.86 -2.68
C GLU A 141 9.35 -1.84 -2.44
N ILE A 142 8.96 -2.63 -3.45
CA ILE A 142 7.87 -3.61 -3.30
C ILE A 142 8.48 -4.97 -2.94
N PRO A 143 8.16 -5.53 -1.76
CA PRO A 143 8.72 -6.79 -1.32
C PRO A 143 7.95 -7.98 -1.93
N PHE A 144 8.41 -8.43 -3.10
CA PHE A 144 7.80 -9.53 -3.85
C PHE A 144 8.01 -10.88 -3.16
N SER A 145 9.22 -11.14 -2.65
CA SER A 145 9.58 -12.42 -2.04
C SER A 145 9.88 -12.30 -0.55
N GLU A 146 9.94 -13.44 0.14
CA GLU A 146 10.32 -13.51 1.57
C GLU A 146 11.75 -13.01 1.84
N LYS A 147 12.60 -13.05 0.80
CA LYS A 147 13.98 -12.57 0.84
C LYS A 147 14.09 -11.06 0.64
N SER A 148 12.97 -10.36 0.46
CA SER A 148 12.99 -8.91 0.26
C SER A 148 13.69 -8.21 1.41
N LYS A 149 14.53 -7.22 1.05
CA LYS A 149 15.24 -6.37 2.02
C LYS A 149 14.35 -5.24 2.57
N TRP A 150 13.18 -5.02 1.97
CA TRP A 150 12.31 -3.90 2.33
C TRP A 150 11.42 -4.25 3.52
N LYS A 151 11.31 -3.31 4.47
CA LYS A 151 10.46 -3.49 5.66
C LYS A 151 8.99 -3.58 5.26
N GLN A 152 8.33 -4.63 5.73
CA GLN A 152 6.93 -4.91 5.47
C GLN A 152 6.25 -5.54 6.68
N ILE A 153 4.92 -5.47 6.70
CA ILE A 153 4.09 -6.32 7.56
C ILE A 153 3.23 -7.20 6.65
N VAL A 154 3.37 -8.52 6.79
CA VAL A 154 2.47 -9.48 6.14
C VAL A 154 1.13 -9.44 6.87
N VAL A 155 0.10 -8.96 6.17
CA VAL A 155 -1.26 -8.81 6.69
C VAL A 155 -2.04 -10.10 6.50
N TYR A 156 -1.85 -10.73 5.35
CA TYR A 156 -2.42 -12.02 4.97
C TYR A 156 -1.48 -12.68 3.98
N SER A 157 -1.31 -13.99 4.09
CA SER A 157 -0.75 -14.81 3.04
C SER A 157 -1.62 -16.06 2.97
N LYS A 158 -2.11 -16.38 1.79
CA LYS A 158 -2.63 -17.71 1.52
C LYS A 158 -1.44 -18.64 1.73
N ASN A 159 -1.53 -19.55 2.70
CA ASN A 159 -0.45 -20.50 2.96
C ASN A 159 -0.06 -21.16 1.64
N GLU A 160 1.16 -20.92 1.17
CA GLU A 160 1.77 -21.79 0.18
C GLU A 160 2.27 -23.03 0.93
N TYR A 161 2.10 -24.19 0.31
CA TYR A 161 2.55 -25.49 0.80
C TYR A 161 4.06 -25.54 1.01
#